data_AF-A0A953NZD6-F1
#
_entry.id   AF-A0A953NZD6-F1
#
_cell.length_a   1.000
_cell.length_b   1.000
_cell.length_c   1.000
_cell.angle_alpha   90.00
_cell.angle_beta   90.00
_cell.angle_gamma   90.00
#
_symmetry.space_group_name_H-M   'P 1'
#
loop_
_entity.id
_entity.type
_entity.pdbx_description
1 polymer ?
#
loop_
_entity_poly.entity_id
_entity_poly.type
_entity_poly.pdbx_seq_one_letter_code
_entity_poly.pdbx_strand_id
1 'polypeptide(L)'
;MEEVLELLADLASKGIKLSVEGDDLGCYAPKGSLTKEVRDCIARNKSKIIHRLRDYIDFQAALAPSNSRSKAQGSGEHGGEKNRVPRTDPPLDLMAEAVLDPGIQPSAATGGDVDLTAAKAVLLTGASGFLGAYLLHDLMTTTEDCVYCLVRCRSKEDGGNRIKNNLLKYGLWNDDFISRIVPVPGDLALPFLGVGAETFDTLCNVIDIIYHNGAVVNFIYSYSSLKDSNVRGTEEVIRLACRVKRKPMHFIS
;
A
#
# COMPACT_ATOMS: atom_id res chain seq x y z
N MET A 1 10.73 -25.35 4.81
CA MET A 1 10.25 -23.95 4.93
C MET A 1 9.42 -23.55 3.72
N GLU A 2 9.80 -23.98 2.51
CA GLU A 2 9.10 -23.74 1.25
C GLU A 2 7.67 -24.31 1.21
N GLU A 3 7.48 -25.54 1.71
CA GLU A 3 6.17 -26.22 1.80
C GLU A 3 5.07 -25.42 2.53
N VAL A 4 5.44 -24.62 3.54
CA VAL A 4 4.46 -23.83 4.32
C VAL A 4 4.07 -22.56 3.56
N LEU A 5 4.98 -21.98 2.78
CA LEU A 5 4.68 -20.82 1.94
C LEU A 5 3.76 -21.23 0.78
N GLU A 6 4.03 -22.37 0.15
CA GLU A 6 3.16 -22.94 -0.88
C GLU A 6 1.76 -23.26 -0.32
N LEU A 7 1.69 -23.84 0.88
CA LEU A 7 0.42 -24.06 1.57
C LEU A 7 -0.32 -22.75 1.83
N LEU A 8 0.34 -21.72 2.35
CA LEU A 8 -0.29 -20.42 2.60
C LEU A 8 -0.77 -19.76 1.30
N ALA A 9 -0.02 -19.89 0.21
CA ALA A 9 -0.41 -19.40 -1.11
C ALA A 9 -1.63 -20.16 -1.67
N ASP A 10 -1.65 -21.49 -1.57
CA ASP A 10 -2.78 -22.33 -1.98
C ASP A 10 -4.05 -21.99 -1.18
N LEU A 11 -3.94 -21.85 0.14
CA LEU A 11 -5.05 -21.45 1.00
C LEU A 11 -5.57 -20.05 0.64
N ALA A 12 -4.67 -19.09 0.42
CA ALA A 12 -5.04 -17.74 0.00
C ALA A 12 -5.75 -17.74 -1.37
N SER A 13 -5.31 -18.56 -2.33
CA SER A 13 -5.95 -18.70 -3.64
C SER A 13 -7.40 -19.23 -3.55
N LYS A 14 -7.71 -19.98 -2.48
CA LYS A 14 -9.04 -20.51 -2.15
C LYS A 14 -9.87 -19.56 -1.26
N GLY A 15 -9.37 -18.35 -1.01
CA GLY A 15 -9.98 -17.36 -0.13
C GLY A 15 -9.92 -17.71 1.36
N ILE A 16 -9.10 -18.68 1.76
CA ILE A 16 -8.94 -19.11 3.15
C ILE A 16 -7.87 -18.23 3.80
N LYS A 17 -8.28 -17.51 4.84
CA LYS A 17 -7.43 -16.59 5.60
C LYS A 17 -7.10 -17.20 6.94
N LEU A 18 -5.82 -17.19 7.30
CA LEU A 18 -5.35 -17.61 8.61
C LEU A 18 -4.87 -16.41 9.42
N SER A 19 -5.14 -16.40 10.71
CA SER A 19 -4.68 -15.37 11.66
C SER A 19 -4.09 -16.03 12.90
N VAL A 20 -3.23 -15.30 13.62
CA VAL A 20 -2.65 -15.79 14.88
C VAL A 20 -2.96 -14.79 15.99
N GLU A 21 -3.55 -15.28 17.08
CA GLU A 21 -3.75 -14.53 18.32
C GLU A 21 -3.16 -15.35 19.48
N GLY A 22 -2.03 -14.91 20.05
CA GLY A 22 -1.29 -15.76 20.99
C GLY A 22 -0.89 -17.07 20.31
N ASP A 23 -1.12 -18.21 20.96
CA ASP A 23 -0.86 -19.57 20.42
C ASP A 23 -2.01 -20.14 19.57
N ASP A 24 -3.07 -19.37 19.36
CA ASP A 24 -4.25 -19.81 18.61
C ASP A 24 -4.18 -19.42 17.14
N LEU A 25 -4.62 -20.36 16.30
CA LEU A 25 -4.71 -20.18 14.85
C LEU A 25 -6.19 -19.96 14.48
N GLY A 26 -6.52 -18.73 14.12
CA GLY A 26 -7.79 -18.37 13.52
C GLY A 26 -7.83 -18.78 12.05
N CYS A 27 -9.01 -19.18 11.58
CA CYS A 27 -9.23 -19.53 10.18
C CYS A 27 -10.58 -18.98 9.72
N TYR A 28 -10.55 -18.15 8.68
CA TYR A 28 -11.73 -17.69 7.94
C TYR A 28 -11.74 -18.34 6.56
N ALA A 29 -12.89 -18.85 6.14
CA ALA A 29 -13.01 -19.54 4.85
C ALA A 29 -14.40 -19.31 4.24
N PRO A 30 -14.50 -19.04 2.93
CA PRO A 30 -15.77 -19.04 2.20
C PRO A 30 -16.58 -20.33 2.41
N LYS A 31 -17.90 -20.24 2.30
CA LYS A 31 -18.78 -21.39 2.48
C LYS A 31 -18.41 -22.48 1.47
N GLY A 32 -18.02 -23.65 1.98
CA GLY A 32 -17.63 -24.81 1.16
C GLY A 32 -16.14 -24.92 0.81
N SER A 33 -15.31 -23.90 1.08
CA SER A 33 -13.86 -23.98 0.78
C SER A 33 -13.05 -24.70 1.86
N LEU A 34 -13.59 -24.78 3.09
CA LEU A 34 -12.96 -25.50 4.20
C LEU A 34 -13.32 -27.00 4.20
N THR A 35 -12.82 -27.72 3.18
CA THR A 35 -13.00 -29.17 3.06
C THR A 35 -12.27 -29.93 4.18
N LYS A 36 -12.56 -31.22 4.34
CA LYS A 36 -11.91 -32.05 5.36
C LYS A 36 -10.40 -32.12 5.15
N GLU A 37 -9.98 -32.27 3.89
CA GLU A 37 -8.58 -32.33 3.48
C GLU A 37 -7.84 -31.04 3.83
N VAL A 38 -8.49 -29.89 3.63
CA VAL A 38 -7.93 -28.57 3.98
C VAL A 38 -7.79 -28.43 5.49
N ARG A 39 -8.79 -28.84 6.28
CA ARG A 39 -8.70 -28.81 7.75
C ARG A 39 -7.58 -29.69 8.26
N ASP A 40 -7.46 -30.90 7.73
CA ASP A 40 -6.41 -31.83 8.11
C ASP A 40 -5.03 -31.29 7.72
N CYS A 41 -4.92 -30.62 6.58
CA CYS A 41 -3.68 -29.98 6.14
C CYS A 41 -3.26 -28.82 7.06
N ILE A 42 -4.20 -27.95 7.44
CA ILE A 42 -3.97 -26.85 8.39
C ILE A 42 -3.57 -27.42 9.75
N ALA A 43 -4.29 -28.43 10.25
CA ALA A 43 -4.01 -29.06 11.54
C ALA A 43 -2.61 -29.69 11.59
N ARG A 44 -2.22 -30.44 10.54
CA ARG A 44 -0.89 -31.06 10.44
C ARG A 44 0.25 -30.04 10.42
N ASN A 45 -0.01 -28.83 9.93
CA ASN A 45 1.00 -27.77 9.79
C ASN A 45 0.86 -26.65 10.83
N LYS A 46 -0.05 -26.78 11.81
CA LYS A 46 -0.45 -25.71 12.74
C LYS A 46 0.74 -24.96 13.33
N SER A 47 1.70 -25.65 13.94
CA SER A 47 2.84 -25.00 14.61
C SER A 47 3.76 -24.25 13.64
N LYS A 48 3.97 -24.80 12.43
CA LYS A 48 4.80 -24.16 11.40
C LYS A 48 4.12 -22.92 10.83
N ILE A 49 2.80 -22.99 10.62
CA ILE A 49 1.97 -21.85 10.19
C ILE A 49 2.01 -20.74 11.23
N ILE A 50 1.78 -21.07 12.51
CA ILE A 50 1.80 -20.09 13.61
C ILE A 50 3.16 -19.39 13.67
N HIS A 51 4.25 -20.16 13.65
CA HIS A 51 5.60 -19.60 13.68
C HIS A 51 5.84 -18.64 12.52
N ARG A 52 5.42 -19.00 11.29
CA ARG A 52 5.58 -18.13 10.13
C ARG A 52 4.73 -16.88 10.14
N LEU A 53 3.48 -16.99 10.56
CA LEU A 53 2.61 -15.83 10.70
C LEU A 53 3.14 -14.88 11.78
N ARG A 54 3.74 -15.40 12.87
CA ARG A 54 4.45 -14.59 13.87
C ARG A 54 5.70 -13.92 13.32
N ASP A 55 6.59 -14.65 12.67
CA ASP A 55 7.79 -14.08 12.04
C ASP A 55 7.40 -12.91 11.11
N TYR A 56 6.30 -13.08 10.36
CA TYR A 56 5.78 -12.05 9.47
C TYR A 56 5.21 -10.85 10.24
N ILE A 57 4.42 -11.08 11.30
CA ILE A 57 3.87 -10.02 12.16
C ILE A 57 5.00 -9.24 12.84
N ASP A 58 5.99 -9.91 13.40
CA ASP A 58 7.14 -9.30 14.08
C ASP A 58 8.00 -8.51 13.09
N PHE A 59 8.24 -9.07 11.89
CA PHE A 59 8.91 -8.35 10.81
C PHE A 59 8.15 -7.08 10.41
N GLN A 60 6.82 -7.12 10.31
CA GLN A 60 6.01 -5.95 10.00
C GLN A 60 5.97 -4.94 11.16
N ALA A 61 5.93 -5.40 12.41
CA ALA A 61 5.98 -4.53 13.59
C ALA A 61 7.34 -3.81 13.70
N ALA A 62 8.43 -4.46 13.30
CA ALA A 62 9.75 -3.86 13.21
C ALA A 62 9.87 -2.80 12.08
N LEU A 63 8.97 -2.85 11.10
CA LEU A 63 8.87 -1.89 9.99
C LEU A 63 7.86 -0.76 10.26
N ALA A 64 7.04 -0.86 11.30
CA ALA A 64 6.10 0.19 11.69
C ALA A 64 6.81 1.30 12.50
N PRO A 65 6.53 2.60 12.26
CA PRO A 65 7.10 3.67 13.06
C PRO A 65 6.62 3.57 14.52
N SER A 66 7.53 3.81 15.46
CA SER A 66 7.27 3.76 16.89
C SER A 66 6.33 4.90 17.30
N ASN A 67 5.01 4.66 17.29
CA ASN A 67 4.10 5.53 18.01
C ASN A 67 4.28 5.30 19.51
N SER A 68 4.66 6.39 20.19
CA SER A 68 4.83 6.49 21.62
C SER A 68 3.59 6.00 22.37
N ARG A 69 3.74 4.89 23.10
CA ARG A 69 2.78 4.45 24.11
C ARG A 69 2.78 5.47 25.25
N SER A 70 1.71 6.25 25.37
CA SER A 70 1.35 6.84 26.66
C SER A 70 0.93 5.72 27.61
N LYS A 71 1.80 5.41 28.58
CA LYS A 71 1.44 4.59 29.74
C LYS A 71 0.32 5.29 30.52
N ALA A 72 -0.86 4.70 30.56
CA ALA A 72 -1.81 4.95 31.64
C ALA A 72 -1.77 3.73 32.57
N GLN A 73 -1.19 3.93 33.75
CA GLN A 73 -1.30 3.02 34.89
C GLN A 73 -2.76 3.00 35.38
N GLY A 74 -3.28 1.81 35.64
CA GLY A 74 -4.57 1.59 36.29
C GLY A 74 -4.60 0.18 36.87
N SER A 75 -4.18 0.06 38.12
CA SER A 75 -4.30 -1.12 38.97
C SER A 75 -5.77 -1.43 39.27
N GLY A 76 -6.16 -2.71 39.21
CA GLY A 76 -7.44 -3.19 39.70
C GLY A 76 -7.80 -4.58 39.18
N GLU A 77 -7.51 -5.61 39.99
CA GLU A 77 -8.07 -6.95 39.84
C GLU A 77 -9.58 -6.93 40.04
N HIS A 78 -10.35 -7.69 39.24
CA HIS A 78 -11.40 -8.63 39.69
C HIS A 78 -12.03 -9.36 38.49
N GLY A 79 -12.27 -10.65 38.68
CA GLY A 79 -12.75 -11.59 37.67
C GLY A 79 -14.18 -11.35 37.20
N GLY A 80 -14.47 -11.88 36.01
CA GLY A 80 -15.80 -11.95 35.41
C GLY A 80 -15.70 -12.29 33.93
N GLU A 81 -16.15 -13.49 33.56
CA GLU A 81 -16.38 -13.92 32.18
C GLU A 81 -17.22 -12.87 31.44
N LYS A 82 -16.56 -12.05 30.61
CA LYS A 82 -17.26 -11.23 29.64
C LYS A 82 -17.19 -11.93 28.31
N ASN A 83 -18.32 -12.51 27.93
CA ASN A 83 -18.71 -12.88 26.57
C ASN A 83 -18.10 -11.86 25.60
N ARG A 84 -16.98 -12.21 24.95
CA ARG A 84 -16.36 -11.35 23.94
C ARG A 84 -17.17 -11.53 22.67
N VAL A 85 -18.15 -10.65 22.51
CA VAL A 85 -18.80 -10.40 21.22
C VAL A 85 -17.67 -10.17 20.19
N PRO A 86 -17.66 -10.90 19.05
CA PRO A 86 -16.71 -10.60 17.99
C PRO A 86 -16.79 -9.12 17.69
N ARG A 87 -15.66 -8.40 17.67
CA ARG A 87 -15.64 -7.03 17.17
C ARG A 87 -15.95 -7.10 15.68
N THR A 88 -17.23 -7.11 15.34
CA THR A 88 -17.69 -6.79 14.01
C THR A 88 -17.37 -5.31 13.83
N ASP A 89 -16.53 -4.98 12.85
CA ASP A 89 -16.40 -3.61 12.39
C ASP A 89 -17.82 -3.02 12.23
N PRO A 90 -18.05 -1.76 12.62
CA PRO A 90 -19.35 -1.12 12.41
C PRO A 90 -19.75 -1.27 10.93
N PRO A 91 -21.06 -1.31 10.62
CA PRO A 91 -21.53 -1.49 9.24
C PRO A 91 -20.81 -0.54 8.30
N LEU A 92 -20.08 -1.09 7.33
CA LEU A 92 -19.29 -0.32 6.38
C LEU A 92 -20.23 0.27 5.31
N ASP A 93 -20.36 1.59 5.31
CA ASP A 93 -21.06 2.33 4.26
C ASP A 93 -20.07 2.79 3.19
N LEU A 94 -19.96 2.01 2.11
CA LEU A 94 -19.05 2.30 1.00
C LEU A 94 -19.39 3.60 0.26
N MET A 95 -20.65 4.05 0.29
CA MET A 95 -21.04 5.30 -0.36
C MET A 95 -20.57 6.50 0.44
N ALA A 96 -20.67 6.43 1.77
CA ALA A 96 -20.10 7.45 2.65
C ALA A 96 -18.57 7.51 2.53
N GLU A 97 -17.91 6.37 2.34
CA GLU A 97 -16.46 6.26 2.16
C GLU A 97 -15.96 6.77 0.79
N ALA A 98 -16.86 6.93 -0.20
CA ALA A 98 -16.53 7.44 -1.52
C ALA A 98 -16.69 8.97 -1.65
N VAL A 99 -17.02 9.67 -0.55
CA VAL A 99 -17.17 11.13 -0.54
C VAL A 99 -15.82 11.79 -0.32
N LEU A 100 -15.34 12.53 -1.34
CA LEU A 100 -14.12 13.31 -1.24
C LEU A 100 -14.27 14.50 -0.30
N ASP A 101 -13.16 14.88 0.35
CA ASP A 101 -13.01 16.18 1.01
C ASP A 101 -13.42 17.32 0.04
N PRO A 102 -14.31 18.24 0.44
CA PRO A 102 -14.76 19.35 -0.41
C PRO A 102 -13.62 20.24 -0.94
N GLY A 103 -12.45 20.24 -0.30
CA GLY A 103 -11.24 20.91 -0.78
C GLY A 103 -10.54 20.20 -1.94
N ILE A 104 -10.92 18.96 -2.26
CA ILE A 104 -10.43 18.20 -3.43
C ILE A 104 -11.40 18.44 -4.58
N GLN A 105 -11.21 19.54 -5.29
CA GLN A 105 -11.99 19.85 -6.49
C GLN A 105 -11.09 20.37 -7.60
N PRO A 106 -11.32 19.97 -8.86
CA PRO A 106 -10.75 20.66 -10.01
C PRO A 106 -11.37 22.07 -10.05
N SER A 107 -10.59 23.09 -9.68
CA SER A 107 -11.08 24.47 -9.63
C SER A 107 -10.91 25.13 -11.00
N ALA A 108 -11.82 26.04 -11.36
CA ALA A 108 -11.60 26.95 -12.49
C ALA A 108 -10.40 27.91 -12.25
N ALA A 109 -9.97 28.06 -11.00
CA ALA A 109 -8.79 28.83 -10.60
C ALA A 109 -7.50 27.99 -10.56
N THR A 110 -7.59 26.65 -10.57
CA THR A 110 -6.43 25.84 -10.93
C THR A 110 -6.29 25.95 -12.44
N GLY A 111 -5.06 26.18 -12.91
CA GLY A 111 -4.74 26.43 -14.30
C GLY A 111 -5.39 25.42 -15.25
N GLY A 112 -5.39 25.78 -16.54
CA GLY A 112 -5.95 24.95 -17.60
C GLY A 112 -5.46 23.49 -17.58
N ASP A 113 -6.03 22.68 -18.47
CA ASP A 113 -5.55 21.31 -18.64
C ASP A 113 -4.06 21.32 -18.99
N VAL A 114 -3.33 20.34 -18.45
CA VAL A 114 -1.94 20.10 -18.86
C VAL A 114 -1.89 19.91 -20.37
N ASP A 115 -0.99 20.63 -21.04
CA ASP A 115 -0.66 20.34 -22.44
C ASP A 115 0.14 19.03 -22.50
N LEU A 116 -0.56 17.96 -22.88
CA LEU A 116 0.03 16.63 -22.97
C LEU A 116 1.16 16.53 -24.00
N THR A 117 1.23 17.42 -24.98
CA THR A 117 2.32 17.42 -25.97
C THR A 117 3.63 18.00 -25.41
N ALA A 118 3.54 18.73 -24.29
CA ALA A 118 4.66 19.34 -23.60
C ALA A 118 4.92 18.73 -22.21
N ALA A 119 4.17 17.69 -21.82
CA ALA A 119 4.35 16.99 -20.54
C ALA A 119 5.75 16.38 -20.47
N LYS A 120 6.41 16.52 -19.31
CA LYS A 120 7.77 16.03 -19.07
C LYS A 120 7.97 15.38 -17.70
N ALA A 121 6.99 15.53 -16.80
CA ALA A 121 7.09 15.05 -15.43
C ALA A 121 5.94 14.11 -15.07
N VAL A 122 6.27 12.86 -14.81
CA VAL A 122 5.32 11.82 -14.44
C VAL A 122 5.47 11.47 -12.96
N LEU A 123 4.36 11.39 -12.22
CA LEU A 123 4.34 10.76 -10.90
C LEU A 123 3.93 9.29 -11.06
N LEU A 124 4.80 8.37 -10.65
CA LEU A 124 4.50 6.94 -10.55
C LEU A 124 4.46 6.52 -9.09
N THR A 125 3.34 5.94 -8.67
CA THR A 125 3.25 5.27 -7.36
C THR A 125 3.43 3.76 -7.53
N GLY A 126 4.09 3.12 -6.56
CA GLY A 126 4.27 1.66 -6.57
C GLY A 126 5.39 1.14 -7.47
N ALA A 127 6.36 1.98 -7.87
CA ALA A 127 7.52 1.59 -8.68
C ALA A 127 8.40 0.48 -8.05
N SER A 128 8.30 0.29 -6.73
CA SER A 128 8.97 -0.80 -6.00
C SER A 128 8.14 -2.10 -5.90
N GLY A 129 6.99 -2.16 -6.56
CA GLY A 129 6.14 -3.34 -6.67
C GLY A 129 6.40 -4.15 -7.94
N PHE A 130 5.61 -5.19 -8.17
CA PHE A 130 5.72 -6.04 -9.37
C PHE A 130 5.33 -5.28 -10.65
N LEU A 131 4.04 -4.94 -10.83
CA LEU A 131 3.57 -4.20 -12.02
C LEU A 131 4.27 -2.85 -12.18
N GLY A 132 4.53 -2.16 -11.07
CA GLY A 132 5.20 -0.86 -11.08
C GLY A 132 6.62 -0.90 -11.65
N ALA A 133 7.33 -2.04 -11.58
CA ALA A 133 8.64 -2.17 -12.23
C ALA A 133 8.52 -2.14 -13.76
N TYR A 134 7.52 -2.82 -14.31
CA TYR A 134 7.24 -2.85 -15.76
C TYR A 134 6.70 -1.51 -16.24
N LEU A 135 5.77 -0.89 -15.50
CA LEU A 135 5.30 0.46 -15.81
C LEU A 135 6.45 1.47 -15.85
N LEU A 136 7.37 1.41 -14.87
CA LEU A 136 8.55 2.29 -14.88
C LEU A 136 9.43 2.01 -16.10
N HIS A 137 9.70 0.74 -16.41
CA HIS A 137 10.48 0.37 -17.59
C HIS A 137 9.86 0.86 -18.89
N ASP A 138 8.55 0.73 -19.06
CA ASP A 138 7.83 1.20 -20.25
C ASP A 138 7.90 2.72 -20.35
N LEU A 139 7.67 3.45 -19.25
CA LEU A 139 7.84 4.91 -19.23
C LEU A 139 9.28 5.32 -19.60
N MET A 140 10.28 4.60 -19.10
CA MET A 140 11.69 4.85 -19.43
C MET A 140 12.02 4.54 -20.89
N THR A 141 11.39 3.56 -21.53
CA THR A 141 11.75 3.15 -22.89
C THR A 141 10.91 3.82 -23.98
N THR A 142 9.74 4.35 -23.63
CA THR A 142 8.79 4.92 -24.60
C THR A 142 8.63 6.44 -24.51
N THR A 143 9.17 7.07 -23.46
CA THR A 143 9.10 8.52 -23.26
C THR A 143 10.48 9.10 -22.91
N GLU A 144 10.61 10.41 -22.97
CA GLU A 144 11.78 11.15 -22.46
C GLU A 144 11.51 11.76 -21.08
N ASP A 145 10.39 11.40 -20.44
CA ASP A 145 9.92 12.05 -19.22
C ASP A 145 10.80 11.72 -18.00
N CYS A 146 10.86 12.68 -17.07
CA CYS A 146 11.34 12.46 -15.72
C CYS A 146 10.24 11.79 -14.89
N VAL A 147 10.53 10.63 -14.31
CA VAL A 147 9.56 9.85 -13.53
C VAL A 147 9.87 9.96 -12.04
N TYR A 148 9.01 10.72 -11.36
CA TYR A 148 8.97 10.88 -9.92
C TYR A 148 8.34 9.64 -9.30
N CYS A 149 9.13 8.85 -8.59
CA CYS A 149 8.70 7.59 -8.02
C CYS A 149 8.42 7.75 -6.52
N LEU A 150 7.15 7.77 -6.13
CA LEU A 150 6.78 7.74 -4.70
C LEU A 150 7.17 6.38 -4.11
N VAL A 151 8.06 6.41 -3.11
CA VAL A 151 8.63 5.21 -2.51
C VAL A 151 8.84 5.41 -1.01
N ARG A 152 8.46 4.40 -0.22
CA ARG A 152 8.75 4.37 1.22
C ARG A 152 10.23 4.09 1.43
N CYS A 153 10.99 5.09 1.89
CA CYS A 153 12.43 4.98 2.12
C CYS A 153 12.89 6.03 3.14
N ARG A 154 14.12 5.88 3.63
CA ARG A 154 14.71 6.81 4.62
C ARG A 154 15.32 8.06 3.99
N SER A 155 15.74 7.95 2.74
CA SER A 155 16.37 9.03 1.97
C SER A 155 16.12 8.83 0.48
N LYS A 156 16.37 9.87 -0.33
CA LYS A 156 16.28 9.77 -1.79
C LYS A 156 17.20 8.68 -2.35
N GLU A 157 18.41 8.55 -1.81
CA GLU A 157 19.39 7.54 -2.23
C GLU A 157 18.90 6.11 -1.91
N ASP A 158 18.38 5.88 -0.71
CA ASP A 158 17.75 4.60 -0.33
C ASP A 158 16.56 4.27 -1.25
N GLY A 159 15.74 5.27 -1.57
CA GLY A 159 14.65 5.15 -2.53
C GLY A 159 15.12 4.76 -3.93
N GLY A 160 16.15 5.43 -4.44
CA GLY A 160 16.77 5.13 -5.74
C GLY A 160 17.33 3.72 -5.80
N ASN A 161 18.05 3.30 -4.76
CA ASN A 161 18.57 1.93 -4.64
C ASN A 161 17.44 0.89 -4.59
N ARG A 162 16.37 1.15 -3.85
CA ARG A 162 15.20 0.26 -3.78
C ARG A 162 14.53 0.11 -5.15
N ILE A 163 14.37 1.19 -5.91
CA ILE A 163 13.80 1.17 -7.26
C ILE A 163 14.73 0.42 -8.22
N LYS A 164 16.02 0.78 -8.24
CA LYS A 164 17.04 0.12 -9.06
C LYS A 164 17.10 -1.38 -8.81
N ASN A 165 17.15 -1.79 -7.55
CA ASN A 165 17.17 -3.21 -7.17
C ASN A 165 15.89 -3.95 -7.60
N ASN A 166 14.73 -3.29 -7.56
CA ASN A 166 13.48 -3.87 -8.04
C ASN A 166 13.50 -4.10 -9.56
N LEU A 167 14.01 -3.13 -10.34
CA LEU A 167 14.14 -3.29 -11.79
C LEU A 167 15.19 -4.34 -12.15
N LEU A 168 16.33 -4.37 -11.46
CA LEU A 168 17.37 -5.39 -11.64
C LEU A 168 16.83 -6.80 -11.39
N LYS A 169 16.02 -6.98 -10.33
CA LYS A 169 15.37 -8.25 -10.00
C LYS A 169 14.56 -8.82 -11.16
N TYR A 170 13.92 -7.97 -11.96
CA TYR A 170 13.12 -8.39 -13.12
C TYR A 170 13.86 -8.28 -14.46
N GLY A 171 15.15 -7.95 -14.47
CA GLY A 171 15.94 -7.79 -15.70
C GLY A 171 15.56 -6.55 -16.52
N LEU A 172 14.99 -5.53 -15.88
CA LEU A 172 14.43 -4.34 -16.53
C LEU A 172 15.32 -3.09 -16.42
N TRP A 173 16.42 -3.15 -15.67
CA TRP A 173 17.27 -1.98 -15.41
C TRP A 173 18.21 -1.68 -16.59
N ASN A 174 18.34 -0.40 -16.91
CA ASN A 174 19.42 0.15 -17.72
C ASN A 174 20.01 1.34 -16.95
N ASP A 175 21.35 1.47 -16.91
CA ASP A 175 22.02 2.57 -16.22
C ASP A 175 21.67 3.94 -16.82
N ASP A 176 21.26 4.01 -18.09
CA ASP A 176 20.76 5.24 -18.71
C ASP A 176 19.49 5.80 -18.04
N PHE A 177 18.76 4.98 -17.28
CA PHE A 177 17.54 5.41 -16.59
C PHE A 177 17.82 6.29 -15.37
N ILE A 178 19.05 6.25 -14.83
CA ILE A 178 19.40 6.90 -13.57
C ILE A 178 19.13 8.41 -13.57
N SER A 179 19.29 9.07 -14.72
CA SER A 179 19.12 10.52 -14.85
C SER A 179 17.66 10.97 -14.86
N ARG A 180 16.72 10.05 -15.13
CA ARG A 180 15.27 10.35 -15.26
C ARG A 180 14.42 9.79 -14.13
N ILE A 181 14.95 8.87 -13.32
CA ILE A 181 14.26 8.38 -12.13
C ILE A 181 14.51 9.33 -10.97
N VAL A 182 13.44 9.96 -10.46
CA VAL A 182 13.51 10.85 -9.31
C VAL A 182 12.84 10.19 -8.11
N PRO A 183 13.59 9.64 -7.14
CA PRO A 183 12.99 9.04 -5.95
C PRO A 183 12.33 10.11 -5.08
N VAL A 184 11.08 9.87 -4.69
CA VAL A 184 10.30 10.71 -3.80
C VAL A 184 10.01 9.92 -2.52
N PRO A 185 10.77 10.14 -1.42
CA PRO A 185 10.50 9.54 -0.13
C PRO A 185 9.12 9.95 0.38
N GLY A 186 8.20 9.00 0.48
CA GLY A 186 6.83 9.25 0.92
C GLY A 186 6.04 7.97 1.13
N ASP A 187 4.82 8.12 1.64
CA ASP A 187 3.91 7.03 1.99
C ASP A 187 2.47 7.40 1.63
N LEU A 188 1.80 6.52 0.89
CA LEU A 188 0.39 6.67 0.52
C LEU A 188 -0.53 6.67 1.75
N ALA A 189 -0.12 6.05 2.86
CA ALA A 189 -0.91 6.02 4.08
C ALA A 189 -0.93 7.36 4.84
N LEU A 190 -0.14 8.35 4.42
CA LEU A 190 0.03 9.61 5.13
C LEU A 190 -0.55 10.80 4.36
N PRO A 191 -1.05 11.84 5.06
CA PRO A 191 -1.46 13.10 4.43
C PRO A 191 -0.35 13.66 3.53
N PHE A 192 -0.74 14.30 2.42
CA PHE A 192 0.19 14.85 1.44
C PHE A 192 1.21 13.81 0.96
N LEU A 193 0.79 12.54 0.83
CA LEU A 193 1.64 11.41 0.43
C LEU A 193 2.87 11.21 1.33
N GLY A 194 2.85 11.74 2.56
CA GLY A 194 3.97 11.67 3.51
C GLY A 194 5.20 12.51 3.13
N VAL A 195 5.12 13.37 2.10
CA VAL A 195 6.27 14.18 1.64
C VAL A 195 6.39 15.54 2.36
N GLY A 196 5.38 15.92 3.15
CA GLY A 196 5.27 17.24 3.77
C GLY A 196 4.72 18.30 2.82
N ALA A 197 4.10 19.35 3.39
CA ALA A 197 3.31 20.32 2.61
C ALA A 197 4.11 21.05 1.53
N GLU A 198 5.34 21.51 1.83
CA GLU A 198 6.19 22.24 0.88
C GLU A 198 6.61 21.37 -0.32
N THR A 199 7.01 20.12 -0.07
CA THR A 199 7.37 19.18 -1.14
C THR A 199 6.12 18.81 -1.94
N PHE A 200 4.98 18.64 -1.28
CA PHE A 200 3.72 18.36 -1.96
C PHE A 200 3.30 19.50 -2.90
N ASP A 201 3.42 20.75 -2.46
CA ASP A 201 3.17 21.92 -3.31
C ASP A 201 4.15 21.99 -4.48
N THR A 202 5.43 21.65 -4.26
CA THR A 202 6.42 21.52 -5.34
C THR A 202 5.99 20.47 -6.37
N LEU A 203 5.57 19.29 -5.92
CA LEU A 203 5.07 18.23 -6.81
C LEU A 203 3.81 18.67 -7.56
N CYS A 204 2.90 19.42 -6.94
CA CYS A 204 1.69 19.93 -7.59
C CYS A 204 2.00 20.85 -8.77
N ASN A 205 3.09 21.62 -8.69
CA ASN A 205 3.55 22.49 -9.78
C ASN A 205 4.26 21.73 -10.90
N VAL A 206 5.10 20.76 -10.53
CA VAL A 206 5.98 20.06 -11.48
C VAL A 206 5.25 18.96 -12.23
N ILE A 207 4.53 18.07 -11.54
CA ILE A 207 3.94 16.86 -12.14
C ILE A 207 2.89 17.22 -13.19
N ASP A 208 2.95 16.56 -14.34
CA ASP A 208 2.03 16.73 -15.47
C ASP A 208 1.03 15.57 -15.54
N ILE A 209 1.51 14.33 -15.35
CA ILE A 209 0.73 13.09 -15.50
C ILE A 209 0.95 12.20 -14.28
N ILE A 210 -0.08 11.48 -13.85
CA ILE A 210 -0.02 10.57 -12.71
C ILE A 210 -0.38 9.15 -13.14
N TYR A 211 0.47 8.18 -12.81
CA TYR A 211 0.17 6.75 -12.83
C TYR A 211 0.03 6.25 -11.38
N HIS A 212 -1.20 6.04 -10.95
CA HIS A 212 -1.51 5.57 -9.61
C HIS A 212 -1.67 4.05 -9.57
N ASN A 213 -0.56 3.36 -9.32
CA ASN A 213 -0.46 1.90 -9.21
C ASN A 213 -0.12 1.43 -7.78
N GLY A 214 0.37 2.32 -6.91
CA GLY A 214 0.72 1.94 -5.54
C GLY A 214 -0.51 1.64 -4.69
N ALA A 215 -0.51 0.48 -4.04
CA ALA A 215 -1.53 0.06 -3.08
C ALA A 215 -0.93 -0.96 -2.09
N VAL A 216 -1.58 -1.15 -0.95
CA VAL A 216 -1.38 -2.32 -0.10
C VAL A 216 -2.30 -3.42 -0.60
N VAL A 217 -1.71 -4.42 -1.27
CA VAL A 217 -2.42 -5.61 -1.75
C VAL A 217 -2.27 -6.71 -0.70
N ASN A 218 -3.28 -6.85 0.15
CA ASN A 218 -3.35 -7.91 1.13
C ASN A 218 -4.74 -8.52 1.13
N PHE A 219 -4.84 -9.80 0.80
CA PHE A 219 -6.13 -10.48 0.69
C PHE A 219 -6.75 -10.79 2.04
N ILE A 220 -6.00 -10.74 3.14
CA ILE A 220 -6.46 -11.10 4.48
C ILE A 220 -7.06 -9.90 5.21
N TYR A 221 -6.44 -8.72 5.09
CA TYR A 221 -6.75 -7.55 5.89
C TYR A 221 -8.18 -7.02 5.70
N SER A 222 -8.69 -6.37 6.75
CA SER A 222 -9.97 -5.67 6.71
C SER A 222 -9.89 -4.40 5.87
N TYR A 223 -11.04 -3.88 5.45
CA TYR A 223 -11.12 -2.57 4.82
C TYR A 223 -10.44 -1.49 5.67
N SER A 224 -10.74 -1.44 6.99
CA SER A 224 -10.17 -0.46 7.91
C SER A 224 -8.64 -0.47 7.95
N SER A 225 -8.01 -1.64 7.81
CA SER A 225 -6.55 -1.79 7.74
C SER A 225 -5.95 -1.37 6.39
N LEU A 226 -6.74 -1.37 5.31
CA LEU A 226 -6.30 -1.01 3.97
C LEU A 226 -6.68 0.44 3.59
N LYS A 227 -7.63 1.03 4.31
CA LYS A 227 -8.23 2.34 4.02
C LYS A 227 -7.18 3.45 3.88
N ASP A 228 -6.21 3.50 4.80
CA ASP A 228 -5.21 4.58 4.78
C ASP A 228 -4.41 4.60 3.47
N SER A 229 -3.90 3.45 3.01
CA SER A 229 -3.13 3.40 1.76
C SER A 229 -4.00 3.41 0.50
N ASN A 230 -5.11 2.69 0.50
CA ASN A 230 -5.86 2.39 -0.73
C ASN A 230 -7.05 3.33 -0.98
N VAL A 231 -7.51 4.06 0.04
CA VAL A 231 -8.62 5.02 -0.09
C VAL A 231 -8.08 6.43 0.13
N ARG A 232 -7.56 6.71 1.33
CA ARG A 232 -7.00 8.03 1.65
C ARG A 232 -5.76 8.36 0.83
N GLY A 233 -4.92 7.37 0.54
CA GLY A 233 -3.81 7.54 -0.40
C GLY A 233 -4.27 7.96 -1.79
N THR A 234 -5.36 7.37 -2.29
CA THR A 234 -5.96 7.77 -3.57
C THR A 234 -6.56 9.18 -3.49
N GLU A 235 -7.22 9.56 -2.39
CA GLU A 235 -7.69 10.93 -2.16
C GLU A 235 -6.55 11.95 -2.25
N GLU A 236 -5.41 11.67 -1.62
CA GLU A 236 -4.23 12.55 -1.66
C GLU A 236 -3.60 12.65 -3.06
N VAL A 237 -3.65 11.56 -3.84
CA VAL A 237 -3.25 11.59 -5.26
C VAL A 237 -4.22 12.43 -6.09
N ILE A 238 -5.54 12.33 -5.87
CA ILE A 238 -6.54 13.18 -6.53
C ILE A 238 -6.37 14.65 -6.10
N ARG A 239 -6.03 14.91 -4.84
CA ARG A 239 -5.69 16.25 -4.33
C ARG A 239 -4.52 16.86 -5.11
N LEU A 240 -3.47 16.08 -5.35
CA LEU A 240 -2.34 16.49 -6.19
C LEU A 240 -2.79 16.74 -7.64
N ALA A 241 -3.63 15.87 -8.18
CA ALA A 241 -4.14 15.95 -9.56
C ALA A 241 -4.96 17.23 -9.82
N CYS A 242 -5.68 17.71 -8.80
CA CYS A 242 -6.56 18.87 -8.90
C CYS A 242 -5.84 20.22 -8.62
N ARG A 243 -4.70 20.21 -7.93
CA ARG A 243 -4.02 21.41 -7.42
C ARG A 243 -3.07 22.03 -8.44
N VAL A 244 -3.01 23.36 -8.51
CA VAL A 244 -2.24 24.18 -9.48
C VAL A 244 -2.69 24.03 -10.93
N LYS A 245 -2.75 22.82 -11.48
CA LYS A 245 -3.17 22.48 -12.85
C LYS A 245 -3.83 21.11 -12.84
N ARG A 246 -4.79 20.89 -13.74
CA ARG A 246 -5.49 19.60 -13.87
C ARG A 246 -4.59 18.57 -14.54
N LYS A 247 -4.22 17.53 -13.80
CA LYS A 247 -3.32 16.47 -14.23
C LYS A 247 -4.11 15.21 -14.55
N PRO A 248 -3.97 14.61 -15.75
CA PRO A 248 -4.53 13.31 -16.02
C PRO A 248 -3.99 12.26 -15.05
N MET A 249 -4.90 11.44 -14.52
CA MET A 249 -4.60 10.36 -13.59
C MET A 249 -5.02 9.03 -14.20
N HIS A 250 -4.04 8.18 -14.46
CA HIS A 250 -4.22 6.79 -14.86
C HIS A 250 -4.23 5.93 -13.60
N PHE A 251 -5.43 5.48 -13.19
CA PHE A 251 -5.62 4.66 -12.00
C PHE A 251 -5.64 3.16 -12.35
N ILE A 252 -4.90 2.37 -11.59
CA ILE A 252 -4.88 0.90 -11.69
C ILE A 252 -5.75 0.35 -10.57
N SER A 253 -6.88 -0.29 -10.92
CA SER A 253 -7.89 -0.82 -9.99
C SER A 253 -7.84 -2.33 -9.79
#